data_AF-A0A1I9LRF9-F1
#
_entry.id   AF-A0A1I9LRF9-F1
#
_cell.length_a   1.000
_cell.length_b   1.000
_cell.length_c   1.000
_cell.angle_alpha   90.00
_cell.angle_beta   90.00
_cell.angle_gamma   90.00
#
_symmetry.space_group_name_H-M   'P 1'
#
loop_
_entity.id
_entity.type
_entity.pdbx_description
1 polymer ?
#
loop_
_entity_poly.entity_id
_entity_poly.type
_entity_poly.pdbx_seq_one_letter_code
_entity_poly.pdbx_strand_id
1 'polypeptide(L)'
;MFLNGHGQMNRISINYKNRSDEIKHSDPDKQCDTETAKGALSHSEAISSVSTILRFSHLNPPIHYFFSDLLFRYISSLTTMSPDSCPLVKKILLLDSEGKRVAVKYYSDDWPTNAAKLSFEKYVFSKTSKTNARTEAEITLLDSNIIVYKFAQDLHFFVTGGENENELILASVLQGFFDAVALLLRSNVEKMEALENLDLIFLCLDEMVDQGVVLETDPNVIAGKVAMQSTEASGSLSEQTLTQALATAREHLARSLLT
;
A
#
# COMPACT_ATOMS: atom_id res chain seq x y z
N MET A 1 -14.00 -9.59 -8.61
CA MET A 1 -14.86 -10.76 -8.93
C MET A 1 -14.18 -11.99 -8.37
N PHE A 2 -14.81 -12.73 -7.46
CA PHE A 2 -14.25 -13.98 -6.97
C PHE A 2 -15.28 -15.11 -7.16
N LEU A 3 -14.82 -16.21 -7.75
CA LEU A 3 -15.54 -17.48 -7.83
C LEU A 3 -15.18 -18.29 -6.58
N ASN A 4 -16.18 -18.72 -5.82
CA ASN A 4 -15.98 -19.79 -4.83
C ASN A 4 -16.32 -21.16 -5.43
N GLY A 5 -15.70 -22.21 -4.88
CA GLY A 5 -15.66 -23.60 -5.36
C GLY A 5 -16.99 -24.38 -5.46
N HIS A 6 -18.13 -23.69 -5.54
CA HIS A 6 -19.45 -24.30 -5.80
C HIS A 6 -20.18 -23.70 -7.02
N GLY A 7 -19.52 -22.86 -7.84
CA GLY A 7 -20.04 -22.47 -9.15
C GLY A 7 -21.32 -21.63 -9.14
N GLN A 8 -21.66 -20.96 -8.03
CA GLN A 8 -22.76 -19.99 -7.99
C GLN A 8 -22.24 -18.54 -8.01
N MET A 9 -22.79 -17.76 -8.96
CA MET A 9 -22.52 -16.32 -9.15
C MET A 9 -23.30 -15.49 -8.13
N ASN A 10 -22.59 -14.83 -7.20
CA ASN A 10 -23.20 -13.80 -6.35
C ASN A 10 -23.10 -12.43 -7.03
N ARG A 11 -24.26 -11.82 -7.32
CA ARG A 11 -24.36 -10.44 -7.80
C ARG A 11 -24.09 -9.48 -6.63
N ILE A 12 -23.06 -8.64 -6.78
CA ILE A 12 -22.90 -7.44 -5.95
C ILE A 12 -23.97 -6.44 -6.41
N SER A 13 -24.96 -6.17 -5.56
CA SER A 13 -25.95 -5.12 -5.78
C SER A 13 -25.47 -3.83 -5.12
N ILE A 14 -24.90 -2.91 -5.91
CA ILE A 14 -24.62 -1.54 -5.46
C ILE A 14 -25.88 -0.71 -5.69
N ASN A 15 -26.45 -0.19 -4.60
CA ASN A 15 -27.70 0.56 -4.63
C ASN A 15 -27.42 2.05 -4.82
N TYR A 16 -27.34 2.51 -6.07
CA TYR A 16 -27.24 3.94 -6.39
C TYR A 16 -28.62 4.59 -6.30
N LYS A 17 -28.86 5.40 -5.27
CA LYS A 17 -30.07 6.21 -5.16
C LYS A 17 -29.90 7.48 -5.99
N ASN A 18 -30.65 7.54 -7.10
CA ASN A 18 -30.68 8.60 -8.11
C ASN A 18 -30.77 10.02 -7.54
N ARG A 19 -29.95 10.92 -8.08
CA ARG A 19 -30.17 12.36 -8.08
C ARG A 19 -30.17 12.82 -9.54
N SER A 20 -31.31 12.64 -10.20
CA SER A 20 -31.54 13.05 -11.58
C SER A 20 -32.69 14.03 -11.58
N ASP A 21 -32.39 15.31 -11.32
CA ASP A 21 -33.28 16.46 -11.61
C ASP A 21 -32.45 17.74 -11.42
N GLU A 22 -31.74 18.17 -12.47
CA GLU A 22 -31.41 19.58 -12.78
C GLU A 22 -30.35 19.68 -13.89
N ILE A 23 -30.63 19.23 -15.12
CA ILE A 23 -30.01 19.84 -16.32
C ILE A 23 -31.03 19.76 -17.47
N LYS A 24 -31.84 20.81 -17.64
CA LYS A 24 -32.59 21.08 -18.87
C LYS A 24 -32.46 22.55 -19.25
N HIS A 25 -31.33 22.92 -19.84
CA HIS A 25 -31.27 23.98 -20.86
C HIS A 25 -29.88 24.06 -21.49
N SER A 26 -29.73 23.60 -22.73
CA SER A 26 -28.91 24.26 -23.77
C SER A 26 -28.99 23.49 -25.09
N ASP A 27 -28.99 24.27 -26.18
CA ASP A 27 -29.38 23.97 -27.56
C ASP A 27 -28.64 22.84 -28.31
N PRO A 28 -29.26 22.27 -29.36
CA PRO A 28 -28.66 21.29 -30.25
C PRO A 28 -28.07 21.98 -31.49
N ASP A 29 -26.80 22.34 -31.45
CA ASP A 29 -25.96 22.49 -32.66
C ASP A 29 -24.50 22.72 -32.26
N LYS A 30 -23.70 21.65 -32.23
CA LYS A 30 -22.26 21.72 -32.55
C LYS A 30 -21.70 20.35 -32.88
N GLN A 31 -21.21 20.31 -34.12
CA GLN A 31 -20.45 19.30 -34.86
C GLN A 31 -19.73 18.19 -34.07
N CYS A 32 -19.85 16.98 -34.63
CA CYS A 32 -19.08 15.78 -34.31
C CYS A 32 -17.63 15.91 -34.82
N ASP A 33 -16.65 15.90 -33.91
CA ASP A 33 -15.24 15.73 -34.24
C ASP A 33 -14.84 14.25 -34.11
N THR A 34 -14.59 13.65 -35.26
CA THR A 34 -14.12 12.27 -35.50
C THR A 34 -12.66 12.05 -35.07
N GLU A 35 -12.29 12.42 -33.84
CA GLU A 35 -10.95 12.22 -33.29
C GLU A 35 -10.93 11.31 -32.04
N THR A 36 -12.07 11.08 -31.40
CA THR A 36 -12.20 10.17 -30.23
C THR A 36 -12.14 8.68 -30.59
N ALA A 37 -12.32 8.32 -31.87
CA ALA A 37 -12.39 6.90 -32.29
C ALA A 37 -11.01 6.25 -32.57
N LYS A 38 -9.93 7.03 -32.73
CA LYS A 38 -8.58 6.46 -32.99
C LYS A 38 -7.87 6.02 -31.71
N GLY A 39 -8.22 6.55 -30.54
CA GLY A 39 -7.63 6.14 -29.25
C GLY A 39 -8.17 4.83 -28.68
N ALA A 40 -9.38 4.42 -29.07
CA ALA A 40 -10.00 3.19 -28.59
C ALA A 40 -9.44 1.94 -29.31
N LEU A 41 -8.92 2.07 -30.54
CA LEU A 41 -8.39 0.94 -31.30
C LEU A 41 -6.99 0.48 -30.85
N SER A 42 -6.18 1.31 -30.19
CA SER A 42 -4.88 0.89 -29.63
C SER A 42 -4.97 0.24 -28.24
N HIS A 43 -6.06 0.49 -27.50
CA HIS A 43 -6.27 -0.08 -26.16
C HIS A 43 -6.55 -1.60 -26.20
N SER A 44 -7.24 -2.07 -27.24
CA SER A 44 -7.51 -3.49 -27.47
C SER A 44 -6.22 -4.31 -27.70
N GLU A 45 -5.25 -3.74 -28.42
CA GLU A 45 -3.98 -4.39 -28.74
C GLU A 45 -3.02 -4.40 -27.53
N ALA A 46 -3.06 -3.36 -26.69
CA ALA A 46 -2.31 -3.30 -25.43
C ALA A 46 -2.78 -4.34 -24.40
N ILE A 47 -4.11 -4.53 -24.25
CA ILE A 47 -4.69 -5.54 -23.35
C ILE A 47 -4.35 -6.96 -23.81
N SER A 48 -4.33 -7.22 -25.12
CA SER A 48 -3.94 -8.52 -25.70
C SER A 48 -2.45 -8.85 -25.43
N SER A 49 -1.59 -7.82 -25.42
CA SER A 49 -0.18 -7.95 -25.07
C SER A 49 0.04 -8.27 -23.59
N VAL A 50 -0.75 -7.66 -22.69
CA VAL A 50 -0.72 -7.93 -21.23
C VAL A 50 -1.20 -9.35 -20.92
N SER A 51 -2.24 -9.85 -21.60
CA SER A 51 -2.70 -11.24 -21.48
C SER A 51 -1.65 -12.26 -21.93
N THR A 52 -0.85 -11.90 -22.95
CA THR A 52 0.25 -12.74 -23.46
C THR A 52 1.43 -12.77 -22.49
N ILE A 53 1.76 -11.64 -21.85
CA ILE A 53 2.81 -11.56 -20.82
C ILE A 53 2.42 -12.36 -19.56
N LEU A 54 1.16 -12.28 -19.12
CA LEU A 54 0.63 -13.10 -18.01
C LEU A 54 0.65 -14.60 -18.30
N ARG A 55 0.60 -15.02 -19.57
CA ARG A 55 0.74 -16.43 -19.97
C ARG A 55 2.19 -16.94 -19.93
N PHE A 56 3.19 -16.06 -19.96
CA PHE A 56 4.60 -16.44 -19.79
C PHE A 56 5.00 -16.64 -18.31
N SER A 57 4.20 -16.11 -17.37
CA SER A 57 4.46 -16.11 -15.93
C SER A 57 4.41 -17.49 -15.24
N HIS A 58 4.05 -18.55 -15.96
CA HIS A 58 3.90 -19.88 -15.36
C HIS A 58 5.18 -20.74 -15.33
N LEU A 59 6.35 -20.19 -15.71
CA LEU A 59 7.54 -21.00 -16.00
C LEU A 59 8.82 -20.69 -15.16
N ASN A 60 8.87 -19.72 -14.25
CA ASN A 60 10.06 -19.54 -13.40
C ASN A 60 9.83 -18.70 -12.12
N PRO A 61 9.96 -19.28 -10.90
CA PRO A 61 9.73 -18.56 -9.64
C PRO A 61 10.69 -17.40 -9.32
N PRO A 62 11.99 -17.37 -9.69
CA PRO A 62 12.87 -16.25 -9.34
C PRO A 62 12.73 -15.01 -10.24
N ILE A 63 11.97 -15.09 -11.34
CA ILE A 63 11.79 -13.99 -12.30
C ILE A 63 10.43 -13.27 -12.07
N HIS A 64 9.58 -13.83 -11.21
CA HIS A 64 8.25 -13.30 -10.90
C HIS A 64 8.32 -11.90 -10.27
N TYR A 65 9.26 -11.68 -9.35
CA TYR A 65 9.44 -10.39 -8.65
C TYR A 65 9.93 -9.27 -9.57
N PHE A 66 10.77 -9.60 -10.56
CA PHE A 66 11.23 -8.61 -11.54
C PHE A 66 10.10 -8.22 -12.50
N PHE A 67 9.25 -9.19 -12.89
CA PHE A 67 8.13 -8.92 -13.78
C PHE A 67 6.94 -8.24 -13.09
N SER A 68 6.67 -8.49 -11.80
CA SER A 68 5.63 -7.78 -11.08
C SER A 68 6.00 -6.31 -10.87
N ASP A 69 7.25 -6.02 -10.52
CA ASP A 69 7.75 -4.67 -10.36
C ASP A 69 7.79 -3.94 -11.72
N LEU A 70 8.26 -4.62 -12.77
CA LEU A 70 8.24 -4.07 -14.13
C LEU A 70 6.81 -3.89 -14.66
N LEU A 71 5.87 -4.79 -14.35
CA LEU A 71 4.46 -4.68 -14.74
C LEU A 71 3.75 -3.59 -13.93
N PHE A 72 4.05 -3.39 -12.66
CA PHE A 72 3.50 -2.29 -11.87
C PHE A 72 4.02 -0.94 -12.38
N ARG A 73 5.32 -0.84 -12.69
CA ARG A 73 5.93 0.34 -13.32
C ARG A 73 5.40 0.55 -14.73
N TYR A 74 5.15 -0.52 -15.49
CA TYR A 74 4.60 -0.46 -16.84
C TYR A 74 3.11 -0.13 -16.85
N ILE A 75 2.30 -0.65 -15.93
CA ILE A 75 0.88 -0.27 -15.77
C ILE A 75 0.77 1.18 -15.27
N SER A 76 1.62 1.57 -14.32
CA SER A 76 1.76 2.99 -13.91
C SER A 76 2.20 3.89 -15.07
N SER A 77 3.02 3.37 -15.99
CA SER A 77 3.49 4.09 -17.18
C SER A 77 2.50 4.06 -18.37
N LEU A 78 1.66 3.03 -18.49
CA LEU A 78 0.66 2.85 -19.55
C LEU A 78 -0.64 3.58 -19.25
N THR A 79 -0.89 3.87 -17.97
CA THR A 79 -1.88 4.87 -17.59
C THR A 79 -1.27 6.21 -17.96
N THR A 80 -1.61 6.75 -19.13
CA THR A 80 -1.27 8.13 -19.51
C THR A 80 -1.93 9.07 -18.51
N MET A 81 -1.29 9.26 -17.37
CA MET A 81 -1.71 10.19 -16.34
C MET A 81 -1.49 11.60 -16.87
N SER A 82 -2.49 12.44 -16.71
CA SER A 82 -2.22 13.85 -16.45
C SER A 82 -1.13 13.96 -15.36
N PRO A 83 -0.31 15.02 -15.32
CA PRO A 83 0.83 15.13 -14.39
C PRO A 83 0.48 15.09 -12.88
N ASP A 84 -0.80 14.94 -12.54
CA ASP A 84 -1.35 14.93 -11.20
C ASP A 84 -2.01 13.57 -10.88
N SER A 85 -1.65 13.05 -9.71
CA SER A 85 -2.26 11.97 -8.92
C SER A 85 -1.69 10.56 -9.06
N CYS A 86 -0.42 10.38 -8.66
CA CYS A 86 -0.12 9.22 -7.83
C CYS A 86 -1.03 9.25 -6.58
N PRO A 87 -1.63 8.12 -6.18
CA PRO A 87 -2.57 8.10 -5.07
C PRO A 87 -1.89 8.52 -3.78
N LEU A 88 -2.42 9.55 -3.10
CA LEU A 88 -1.78 10.15 -1.95
C LEU A 88 -2.42 9.69 -0.64
N VAL A 89 -1.67 8.90 0.13
CA VAL A 89 -2.00 8.58 1.51
C VAL A 89 -1.73 9.80 2.36
N LYS A 90 -2.77 10.33 3.03
CA LYS A 90 -2.62 11.47 3.94
C LYS A 90 -2.06 11.06 5.30
N LYS A 91 -2.42 9.87 5.79
CA LYS A 91 -1.94 9.30 7.05
C LYS A 91 -2.28 7.82 7.21
N ILE A 92 -1.51 7.17 8.09
CA ILE A 92 -1.75 5.82 8.57
C ILE A 92 -1.78 5.86 10.10
N LEU A 93 -2.80 5.25 10.69
CA LEU A 93 -2.98 5.17 12.14
C LEU A 93 -3.09 3.71 12.56
N LEU A 94 -2.35 3.35 13.60
CA LEU A 94 -2.52 2.15 14.39
C LEU A 94 -2.91 2.59 15.80
N LEU A 95 -4.17 2.36 16.16
CA LEU A 95 -4.73 2.70 17.47
C LEU A 95 -5.01 1.43 18.27
N ASP A 96 -5.11 1.54 19.58
CA ASP A 96 -5.67 0.47 20.40
C ASP A 96 -7.21 0.52 20.44
N SER A 97 -7.80 -0.47 21.10
CA SER A 97 -9.25 -0.57 21.33
C SER A 97 -9.87 0.55 22.16
N GLU A 98 -9.05 1.44 22.75
CA GLU A 98 -9.49 2.65 23.48
C GLU A 98 -9.29 3.93 22.64
N GLY A 99 -8.74 3.82 21.44
CA GLY A 99 -8.44 4.95 20.54
C GLY A 99 -7.15 5.68 20.90
N LYS A 100 -6.27 5.08 21.70
CA LYS A 100 -4.93 5.61 21.98
C LYS A 100 -3.97 5.20 20.86
N ARG A 101 -2.98 6.04 20.59
CA ARG A 101 -1.96 5.80 19.55
C ARG A 101 -1.06 4.64 19.95
N VAL A 102 -0.87 3.69 19.04
CA VAL A 102 0.23 2.72 19.06
C VAL A 102 1.32 3.19 18.09
N ALA A 103 0.96 3.41 16.82
CA ALA A 103 1.84 3.99 15.80
C ALA A 103 1.03 4.94 14.91
N VAL A 104 1.61 6.09 14.55
CA VAL A 104 0.91 7.12 13.77
C VAL A 104 1.90 7.82 12.85
N LYS A 105 1.56 7.90 11.56
CA LYS A 105 2.37 8.62 10.56
C LYS A 105 1.46 9.49 9.69
N TYR A 106 1.79 10.77 9.60
CA TYR A 106 1.08 11.77 8.80
C TYR A 106 1.98 12.20 7.65
N TYR A 107 1.42 12.27 6.44
CA TYR A 107 2.10 12.70 5.22
C TYR A 107 1.52 14.00 4.64
N SER A 108 0.31 14.37 5.07
CA SER A 108 -0.34 15.63 4.69
C SER A 108 -0.25 16.68 5.80
N ASP A 109 -0.16 17.95 5.39
CA ASP A 109 -0.18 19.13 6.24
C ASP A 109 -1.59 19.62 6.62
N ASP A 110 -2.64 18.89 6.25
CA ASP A 110 -4.05 19.21 6.60
C ASP A 110 -4.28 19.32 8.12
N TRP A 111 -3.44 18.68 8.94
CA TRP A 111 -3.47 18.76 10.40
C TRP A 111 -2.12 19.26 10.95
N PRO A 112 -1.85 20.58 10.89
CA PRO A 112 -0.52 21.12 11.17
C PRO A 112 -0.16 21.09 12.67
N THR A 113 -1.16 21.07 13.56
CA THR A 113 -0.94 21.03 15.00
C THR A 113 -1.23 19.64 15.59
N ASN A 114 -0.52 19.27 16.65
CA ASN A 114 -0.80 18.00 17.35
C ASN A 114 -2.24 17.97 17.91
N ALA A 115 -2.78 19.11 18.34
CA ALA A 115 -4.17 19.21 18.77
C ALA A 115 -5.16 18.87 17.63
N ALA A 116 -4.91 19.38 16.42
CA ALA A 116 -5.71 19.04 15.24
C ALA A 116 -5.63 17.54 14.91
N LYS A 117 -4.42 16.96 14.91
CA LYS A 117 -4.20 15.51 14.71
C LYS A 117 -5.00 14.67 15.71
N LEU A 118 -4.87 14.98 17.01
CA LEU A 118 -5.59 14.28 18.08
C LEU A 118 -7.11 14.44 17.97
N SER A 119 -7.59 15.63 17.58
CA SER A 119 -9.03 15.87 17.41
C SER A 119 -9.61 15.00 16.29
N PHE A 120 -8.90 14.88 15.17
CA PHE A 120 -9.33 14.05 14.05
C PHE A 120 -9.29 12.57 14.40
N GLU A 121 -8.23 12.08 15.06
CA GLU A 121 -8.14 10.69 15.49
C GLU A 121 -9.30 10.29 16.42
N LYS A 122 -9.61 11.13 17.40
CA LYS A 122 -10.78 10.94 18.27
C LYS A 122 -12.08 10.92 17.47
N TYR A 123 -12.20 11.82 16.49
CA TYR A 123 -13.36 11.88 15.62
C TYR A 123 -13.53 10.57 14.81
N VAL A 124 -12.48 10.12 14.11
CA VAL A 124 -12.49 8.86 13.35
C VAL A 124 -12.83 7.69 14.25
N PHE A 125 -12.13 7.54 15.37
CA PHE A 125 -12.36 6.43 16.31
C PHE A 125 -13.80 6.44 16.85
N SER A 126 -14.34 7.61 17.19
CA SER A 126 -15.73 7.72 17.67
C SER A 126 -16.76 7.25 16.64
N LYS A 127 -16.46 7.42 15.35
CA LYS A 127 -17.35 7.05 14.24
C LYS A 127 -17.21 5.58 13.83
N THR A 128 -16.03 4.99 14.00
CA THR A 128 -15.73 3.63 13.50
C THR A 128 -15.77 2.56 14.59
N SER A 129 -15.55 2.90 15.87
CA SER A 129 -15.41 1.97 17.00
C SER A 129 -16.53 0.94 17.18
N LYS A 130 -17.74 1.20 16.68
CA LYS A 130 -18.91 0.31 16.82
C LYS A 130 -19.20 -0.55 15.59
N THR A 131 -18.41 -0.40 14.53
CA THR A 131 -18.59 -1.14 13.27
C THR A 131 -17.94 -2.52 13.34
N ASN A 132 -18.35 -3.42 12.43
CA ASN A 132 -17.83 -4.80 12.38
C ASN A 132 -16.66 -4.96 11.39
N ALA A 133 -15.64 -4.11 11.49
CA ALA A 133 -14.46 -4.15 10.59
C ALA A 133 -13.44 -5.26 10.93
N ARG A 134 -13.88 -6.40 11.49
CA ARG A 134 -12.99 -7.50 11.90
C ARG A 134 -12.70 -8.49 10.78
N THR A 135 -13.71 -8.78 9.96
CA THR A 135 -13.58 -9.78 8.89
C THR A 135 -12.95 -9.15 7.66
N GLU A 136 -13.51 -8.03 7.22
CA GLU A 136 -13.08 -7.30 6.02
C GLU A 136 -12.80 -5.84 6.38
N ALA A 137 -12.09 -5.15 5.49
CA ALA A 137 -11.88 -3.72 5.61
C ALA A 137 -13.17 -2.96 5.31
N GLU A 138 -13.47 -1.94 6.10
CA GLU A 138 -14.60 -1.06 5.91
C GLU A 138 -14.13 0.29 5.35
N ILE A 139 -14.96 0.92 4.52
CA ILE A 139 -14.67 2.21 3.89
C ILE A 139 -15.72 3.22 4.31
N THR A 140 -15.29 4.42 4.69
CA THR A 140 -16.18 5.52 5.03
C THR A 140 -15.61 6.86 4.61
N LEU A 141 -16.48 7.82 4.31
CA LEU A 141 -16.12 9.20 4.00
C LEU A 141 -16.40 10.07 5.23
N LEU A 142 -15.37 10.67 5.80
CA LEU A 142 -15.49 11.60 6.93
C LEU A 142 -14.70 12.87 6.65
N ASP A 143 -15.34 14.04 6.78
CA ASP A 143 -14.71 15.36 6.63
C ASP A 143 -13.91 15.49 5.32
N SER A 144 -14.51 15.10 4.19
CA SER A 144 -13.86 15.09 2.86
C SER A 144 -12.58 14.24 2.79
N ASN A 145 -12.49 13.21 3.63
CA ASN A 145 -11.42 12.22 3.60
C ASN A 145 -12.00 10.81 3.53
N ILE A 146 -11.47 10.00 2.62
CA ILE A 146 -11.75 8.57 2.56
C ILE A 146 -10.94 7.91 3.66
N ILE A 147 -11.60 7.10 4.48
CA ILE A 147 -10.99 6.34 5.56
C ILE A 147 -11.30 4.87 5.34
N VAL A 148 -10.24 4.09 5.16
CA VAL A 148 -10.31 2.63 5.08
C VAL A 148 -9.74 2.05 6.37
N TYR A 149 -10.44 1.12 6.99
CA TYR A 149 -10.05 0.63 8.31
C TYR A 149 -10.43 -0.84 8.56
N LYS A 150 -9.65 -1.48 9.43
CA LYS A 150 -9.79 -2.88 9.84
C LYS A 150 -9.39 -3.05 11.29
N PHE A 151 -10.07 -3.93 12.02
CA PHE A 151 -9.79 -4.23 13.42
C PHE A 151 -9.28 -5.66 13.56
N ALA A 152 -8.24 -5.85 14.38
CA ALA A 152 -7.71 -7.15 14.74
C ALA A 152 -7.39 -7.18 16.23
N GLN A 153 -8.01 -8.12 16.95
CA GLN A 153 -7.91 -8.20 18.41
C GLN A 153 -8.24 -6.85 19.08
N ASP A 154 -7.25 -6.22 19.71
CA ASP A 154 -7.32 -4.91 20.35
C ASP A 154 -6.57 -3.80 19.59
N LEU A 155 -6.18 -4.05 18.33
CA LEU A 155 -5.57 -3.10 17.41
C LEU A 155 -6.52 -2.69 16.28
N HIS A 156 -6.56 -1.39 16.01
CA HIS A 156 -7.38 -0.78 14.98
C HIS A 156 -6.49 -0.07 13.94
N PHE A 157 -6.55 -0.55 12.71
CA PHE A 157 -5.77 -0.09 11.56
C PHE A 157 -6.59 0.89 10.73
N PHE A 158 -6.00 2.03 10.36
CA PHE A 158 -6.63 3.05 9.52
C PHE A 158 -5.66 3.57 8.47
N VAL A 159 -6.16 3.75 7.25
CA VAL A 159 -5.51 4.49 6.17
C VAL A 159 -6.46 5.59 5.73
N THR A 160 -5.95 6.81 5.57
CA THR A 160 -6.76 7.96 5.13
C THR A 160 -6.18 8.55 3.84
N GLY A 161 -7.05 8.82 2.87
CA GLY A 161 -6.74 9.58 1.65
C GLY A 161 -7.71 10.76 1.46
N GLY A 162 -7.50 11.57 0.43
CA GLY A 162 -8.44 12.63 0.04
C GLY A 162 -9.74 12.07 -0.53
N GLU A 163 -10.80 12.89 -0.60
CA GLU A 163 -12.11 12.48 -1.16
C GLU A 163 -12.09 12.09 -2.64
N ASN A 164 -11.05 12.49 -3.39
CA ASN A 164 -10.89 12.18 -4.82
C ASN A 164 -9.96 10.98 -5.06
N GLU A 165 -9.44 10.35 -4.01
CA GLU A 165 -8.54 9.21 -4.12
C GLU A 165 -9.27 7.91 -4.47
N ASN A 166 -8.55 6.96 -5.06
CA ASN A 166 -9.13 5.64 -5.32
C ASN A 166 -9.16 4.79 -4.04
N GLU A 167 -10.37 4.56 -3.53
CA GLU A 167 -10.64 3.75 -2.33
C GLU A 167 -9.98 2.36 -2.38
N LEU A 168 -9.90 1.73 -3.56
CA LEU A 168 -9.31 0.40 -3.73
C LEU A 168 -7.80 0.40 -3.50
N ILE A 169 -7.13 1.51 -3.84
CA ILE A 169 -5.70 1.66 -3.60
C ILE A 169 -5.46 1.81 -2.10
N LEU A 170 -6.24 2.65 -1.42
CA LEU A 170 -6.16 2.81 0.03
C LEU A 170 -6.48 1.50 0.78
N ALA A 171 -7.43 0.72 0.28
CA ALA A 171 -7.72 -0.62 0.80
C ALA A 171 -6.55 -1.58 0.61
N SER A 172 -5.84 -1.50 -0.52
CA SER A 172 -4.63 -2.31 -0.78
C SER A 172 -3.49 -1.92 0.17
N VAL A 173 -3.31 -0.62 0.44
CA VAL A 173 -2.34 -0.13 1.45
C VAL A 173 -2.71 -0.65 2.84
N LEU A 174 -3.98 -0.56 3.24
CA LEU A 174 -4.42 -1.05 4.55
C LEU A 174 -4.19 -2.56 4.69
N GLN A 175 -4.55 -3.33 3.67
CA GLN A 175 -4.39 -4.79 3.68
C GLN A 175 -2.91 -5.18 3.70
N GLY A 176 -2.08 -4.55 2.86
CA GLY A 176 -0.63 -4.75 2.86
C GLY A 176 0.01 -4.41 4.21
N PHE A 177 -0.44 -3.34 4.87
CA PHE A 177 0.05 -2.94 6.19
C PHE A 177 -0.34 -3.97 7.25
N PHE A 178 -1.60 -4.41 7.26
CA PHE A 178 -2.08 -5.43 8.18
C PHE A 178 -1.32 -6.74 8.02
N ASP A 179 -1.17 -7.23 6.78
CA ASP A 179 -0.50 -8.50 6.51
C ASP A 179 1.01 -8.42 6.79
N ALA A 180 1.68 -7.30 6.47
CA ALA A 180 3.10 -7.11 6.76
C ALA A 180 3.35 -7.07 8.28
N VAL A 181 2.51 -6.35 9.04
CA VAL A 181 2.57 -6.37 10.51
C VAL A 181 2.29 -7.77 11.04
N ALA A 182 1.33 -8.51 10.48
CA ALA A 182 1.08 -9.89 10.88
C ALA A 182 2.31 -10.79 10.63
N LEU A 183 3.04 -10.63 9.53
CA LEU A 183 4.29 -11.37 9.29
C LEU A 183 5.38 -11.00 10.30
N LEU A 184 5.60 -9.70 10.53
CA LEU A 184 6.63 -9.19 11.43
C LEU A 184 6.37 -9.61 12.89
N LEU A 185 5.11 -9.65 13.31
CA LEU A 185 4.68 -10.05 14.65
C LEU A 185 4.34 -11.54 14.76
N ARG A 186 4.75 -12.37 13.78
CA ARG A 186 4.54 -13.84 13.79
C ARG A 186 3.08 -14.25 14.04
N SER A 187 2.16 -13.53 13.39
CA SER A 187 0.70 -13.66 13.48
C SER A 187 0.09 -13.27 14.83
N ASN A 188 0.87 -12.73 15.77
CA ASN A 188 0.37 -12.21 17.04
C ASN A 188 0.05 -10.70 16.93
N VAL A 189 -1.04 -10.37 16.24
CA VAL A 189 -1.47 -8.97 16.01
C VAL A 189 -2.29 -8.47 17.19
N GLU A 190 -1.61 -8.24 18.31
CA GLU A 190 -2.18 -7.68 19.55
C GLU A 190 -1.32 -6.52 20.06
N LYS A 191 -1.91 -5.66 20.91
CA LYS A 191 -1.25 -4.44 21.38
C LYS A 191 0.08 -4.68 22.08
N MET A 192 0.18 -5.70 22.92
CA MET A 192 1.42 -5.96 23.67
C MET A 192 2.58 -6.30 22.72
N GLU A 193 2.37 -7.26 21.82
CA GLU A 193 3.36 -7.63 20.81
C GLU A 193 3.74 -6.45 19.89
N ALA A 194 2.75 -5.66 19.48
CA ALA A 194 3.00 -4.48 18.65
C ALA A 194 3.83 -3.40 19.36
N LEU A 195 3.66 -3.22 20.67
CA LEU A 195 4.45 -2.28 21.46
C LEU A 195 5.88 -2.80 21.71
N GLU A 196 6.05 -4.11 21.88
CA GLU A 196 7.37 -4.73 22.04
C GLU A 196 8.20 -4.65 20.75
N ASN A 197 7.54 -4.69 19.59
CA ASN A 197 8.18 -4.66 18.27
C ASN A 197 7.86 -3.37 17.49
N LEU A 198 7.69 -2.25 18.19
CA LEU A 198 7.26 -0.98 17.60
C LEU A 198 8.20 -0.49 16.47
N ASP A 199 9.51 -0.75 16.60
CA ASP A 199 10.51 -0.37 15.61
C ASP A 199 10.25 -1.07 14.26
N LEU A 200 9.86 -2.35 14.27
CA LEU A 200 9.52 -3.09 13.04
C LEU A 200 8.28 -2.49 12.36
N ILE A 201 7.32 -1.98 13.13
CA ILE A 201 6.12 -1.33 12.59
C ILE A 201 6.48 -0.01 11.90
N PHE A 202 7.37 0.79 12.49
CA PHE A 202 7.82 2.03 11.83
C PHE A 202 8.64 1.76 10.56
N LEU A 203 9.55 0.79 10.59
CA LEU A 203 10.28 0.37 9.38
C LEU A 203 9.33 -0.14 8.28
N CYS A 204 8.30 -0.91 8.67
CA CYS A 204 7.25 -1.34 7.75
C CYS A 204 6.55 -0.14 7.08
N LEU A 205 6.17 0.88 7.86
CA LEU A 205 5.55 2.10 7.33
C LEU A 205 6.48 2.89 6.40
N ASP A 206 7.79 2.88 6.63
CA ASP A 206 8.79 3.53 5.79
C ASP A 206 8.98 2.81 4.44
N GLU A 207 8.98 1.48 4.44
CA GLU A 207 9.05 0.69 3.21
C GLU A 207 7.77 0.76 2.36
N MET A 208 6.63 0.99 3.01
CA MET A 208 5.32 1.02 2.36
C MET A 208 5.00 2.35 1.69
N VAL A 209 5.24 3.47 2.40
CA VAL A 209 4.78 4.80 1.98
C VAL A 209 5.84 5.85 2.31
N ASP A 210 6.24 6.61 1.30
CA ASP A 210 7.13 7.77 1.44
C ASP A 210 6.46 9.04 0.94
N GLN A 211 6.45 10.07 1.78
CA GLN A 211 5.75 11.35 1.52
C GLN A 211 4.31 11.20 1.00
N GLY A 212 3.60 10.15 1.44
CA GLY A 212 2.23 9.85 1.02
C GLY A 212 2.13 9.06 -0.29
N VAL A 213 3.23 8.84 -1.00
CA VAL A 213 3.29 8.00 -2.20
C VAL A 213 3.48 6.54 -1.78
N VAL A 214 2.61 5.67 -2.30
CA VAL A 214 2.69 4.21 -2.06
C VAL A 214 3.86 3.63 -2.86
N LEU A 215 4.79 2.98 -2.17
CA LEU A 215 5.97 2.35 -2.76
C LEU A 215 5.79 0.84 -2.94
N GLU A 216 5.24 0.18 -1.92
CA GLU A 216 5.07 -1.27 -1.89
C GLU A 216 3.82 -1.65 -1.09
N THR A 217 3.15 -2.72 -1.51
CA THR A 217 1.97 -3.28 -0.83
C THR A 217 2.04 -4.80 -0.64
N ASP A 218 3.01 -5.51 -1.25
CA ASP A 218 3.22 -6.94 -0.98
C ASP A 218 3.86 -7.13 0.40
N PRO A 219 3.16 -7.81 1.33
CA PRO A 219 3.62 -7.96 2.70
C PRO A 219 4.91 -8.77 2.84
N ASN A 220 5.17 -9.72 1.92
CA ASN A 220 6.39 -10.53 1.97
C ASN A 220 7.61 -9.70 1.54
N VAL A 221 7.43 -8.84 0.55
CA VAL A 221 8.49 -7.92 0.10
C VAL A 221 8.81 -6.92 1.20
N ILE A 222 7.79 -6.32 1.81
CA ILE A 222 7.95 -5.37 2.93
C ILE A 222 8.66 -6.05 4.11
N ALA A 223 8.13 -7.18 4.60
CA ALA A 223 8.71 -7.89 5.74
C ALA A 223 10.15 -8.35 5.46
N GLY A 224 10.44 -8.79 4.22
CA GLY A 224 11.80 -9.14 3.79
C GLY A 224 12.77 -7.96 3.88
N LYS A 225 12.39 -6.78 3.37
CA LYS A 225 13.22 -5.56 3.44
C LYS A 225 13.43 -5.09 4.88
N VAL A 226 12.37 -5.09 5.69
CA VAL A 226 12.42 -4.72 7.11
C VAL A 226 13.35 -5.65 7.91
N ALA A 227 13.30 -6.96 7.65
CA ALA A 227 14.17 -7.94 8.31
C ALA A 227 15.66 -7.75 7.97
N MET A 228 15.97 -7.27 6.76
CA MET A 228 17.34 -6.94 6.39
C MET A 228 17.81 -5.68 7.12
N GLN A 229 16.99 -4.62 7.18
CA GLN A 229 17.33 -3.38 7.89
C GLN A 229 17.54 -3.58 9.40
N SER A 230 16.76 -4.45 10.05
CA SER A 230 16.95 -4.77 11.47
C SER A 230 18.28 -5.51 11.75
N THR A 231 18.76 -6.29 10.77
CA THR A 231 20.05 -6.98 10.86
C THR A 231 21.23 -6.01 10.68
N GLU A 232 21.12 -5.04 9.78
CA GLU A 232 22.14 -3.98 9.58
C GLU A 232 22.29 -3.07 10.81
N ALA A 233 21.18 -2.82 11.53
CA ALA A 233 21.20 -2.02 12.76
C ALA A 233 21.82 -2.75 13.97
N SER A 234 21.97 -4.08 13.92
CA SER A 234 22.46 -4.89 15.05
C SER A 234 23.78 -5.62 14.81
N GLY A 235 24.35 -5.58 13.61
CA GLY A 235 25.66 -6.20 13.38
C GLY A 235 26.17 -6.08 11.95
N SER A 236 26.99 -5.06 11.70
CA SER A 236 28.34 -5.27 11.17
C SER A 236 28.51 -6.29 10.03
N LEU A 237 27.82 -6.10 8.90
CA LEU A 237 28.21 -6.73 7.64
C LEU A 237 29.54 -6.19 7.09
N SER A 238 29.93 -5.00 7.56
CA SER A 238 31.24 -4.40 7.32
C SER A 238 32.37 -5.13 8.05
N GLU A 239 32.26 -5.57 9.31
CA GLU A 239 33.38 -6.27 9.97
C GLU A 239 33.61 -7.67 9.42
N GLN A 240 32.57 -8.40 8.98
CA GLN A 240 32.77 -9.73 8.37
C GLN A 240 33.53 -9.63 7.05
N THR A 241 33.20 -8.64 6.22
CA THR A 241 33.88 -8.38 4.95
C THR A 241 35.29 -7.78 5.16
N LEU A 242 35.45 -6.87 6.13
CA LEU A 242 36.74 -6.26 6.46
C LEU A 242 37.72 -7.28 7.06
N THR A 243 37.23 -8.19 7.92
CA THR A 243 38.06 -9.23 8.53
C THR A 243 38.55 -10.24 7.49
N GLN A 244 37.69 -10.61 6.53
CA GLN A 244 38.12 -11.43 5.39
C GLN A 244 39.14 -10.71 4.51
N ALA A 245 38.88 -9.46 4.12
CA ALA A 245 39.80 -8.69 3.28
C ALA A 245 41.16 -8.47 3.96
N LEU A 246 41.18 -8.21 5.27
CA LEU A 246 42.40 -8.03 6.06
C LEU A 246 43.17 -9.34 6.24
N ALA A 247 42.47 -10.47 6.40
CA ALA A 247 43.10 -11.80 6.43
C ALA A 247 43.77 -12.12 5.09
N THR A 248 43.09 -11.85 3.97
CA THR A 248 43.65 -12.04 2.61
C THR A 248 44.84 -11.11 2.37
N ALA A 249 44.75 -9.83 2.74
CA ALA A 249 45.85 -8.88 2.61
C ALA A 249 47.09 -9.30 3.42
N ARG A 250 46.90 -9.82 4.66
CA ARG A 250 48.00 -10.33 5.49
C ARG A 250 48.72 -11.50 4.82
N GLU A 251 47.97 -12.39 4.18
CA GLU A 251 48.56 -13.57 3.53
C GLU A 251 49.32 -13.19 2.25
N HIS A 252 48.83 -12.21 1.49
CA HIS A 252 49.56 -11.68 0.34
C HIS A 252 50.85 -10.95 0.73
N LEU A 253 50.84 -10.18 1.83
CA LEU A 253 52.02 -9.48 2.33
C LEU A 253 53.07 -10.46 2.89
N ALA A 254 52.63 -11.51 3.59
CA ALA A 254 53.51 -12.57 4.08
C ALA A 254 54.17 -13.36 2.94
N ARG A 255 53.44 -13.61 1.84
CA ARG A 255 54.02 -14.25 0.64
C ARG A 255 55.00 -13.34 -0.10
N SER A 256 54.75 -12.04 -0.14
CA SER A 256 55.63 -11.06 -0.82
C SER A 256 56.96 -10.81 -0.12
N LEU A 257 57.10 -11.14 1.18
CA LEU A 257 58.34 -10.97 1.95
C LEU A 257 59.24 -12.22 1.97
N LEU A 258 58.77 -13.36 1.43
CA LEU A 258 59.49 -14.63 1.39
C LEU A 258 60.11 -14.96 0.01
N THR A 259 60.10 -14.00 -0.92
CA THR A 259 60.79 -14.02 -2.22
C THR A 259 61.71 -12.83 -2.34
#